data_AF-A0A6H3NSL9-F1
#
_entry.id   AF-A0A6H3NSL9-F1
#
_cell.length_a   1.000
_cell.length_b   1.000
_cell.length_c   1.000
_cell.angle_alpha   90.00
_cell.angle_beta   90.00
_cell.angle_gamma   90.00
#
_symmetry.space_group_name_H-M   'P 1'
#
loop_
_entity.id
_entity.type
_entity.pdbx_description
1 polymer ?
#
loop_
_entity_poly.entity_id
_entity_poly.type
_entity_poly.pdbx_seq_one_letter_code
_entity_poly.pdbx_strand_id
1 'polypeptide(L)' 'MESQKVSVRELSKKANVSSTVIQEIRSGKQDNPTLLVLSKLIHTLGGEIVIKKGKKTLASV' A
#
# COMPACT_ATOMS: atom_id res chain seq x y z
N MET A 1 7.46 9.45 -4.54
CA MET A 1 6.53 9.75 -3.43
C MET A 1 6.75 11.17 -2.86
N GLU A 2 7.29 12.12 -3.62
CA GLU A 2 7.37 13.53 -3.18
C GLU A 2 6.02 14.27 -3.24
N SER A 3 5.04 13.71 -3.95
CA SER A 3 3.75 14.37 -4.20
C SER A 3 2.73 14.23 -3.06
N GLN A 4 2.96 13.34 -2.09
CA GLN A 4 2.12 13.22 -0.90
C GLN A 4 3.02 13.36 0.33
N LYS A 5 2.94 14.52 1.02
CA LYS A 5 3.69 14.84 2.26
C LYS A 5 3.26 13.96 3.45
N VAL A 6 3.04 12.68 3.26
CA VAL A 6 2.63 11.77 4.32
C VAL A 6 3.88 11.22 4.99
N SER A 7 4.06 11.55 6.27
CA SER A 7 5.17 11.00 7.05
C SER A 7 4.99 9.48 7.21
N VAL A 8 6.10 8.73 7.25
CA VAL A 8 6.09 7.27 7.51
C VAL A 8 5.28 6.94 8.78
N ARG A 9 5.33 7.82 9.79
CA ARG A 9 4.55 7.66 11.03
C ARG A 9 3.05 7.81 10.82
N GLU A 10 2.63 8.74 9.98
CA GLU A 10 1.21 8.94 9.67
C GLU A 10 0.68 7.79 8.81
N LEU A 11 1.48 7.33 7.84
CA LEU A 11 1.14 6.17 7.03
C LEU A 11 1.04 4.91 7.88
N SER A 12 1.95 4.72 8.84
CA SER A 12 1.92 3.62 9.79
C SER A 12 0.63 3.60 10.63
N LYS A 13 0.24 4.76 11.16
CA LYS A 13 -1.01 4.90 11.93
C LYS A 13 -2.25 4.66 11.08
N LYS A 14 -2.30 5.21 9.86
CA LYS A 14 -3.47 5.09 8.98
C LYS A 14 -3.62 3.70 8.37
N ALA A 15 -2.53 3.10 7.91
CA ALA A 15 -2.55 1.77 7.31
C ALA A 15 -2.59 0.64 8.37
N ASN A 16 -2.37 0.95 9.65
CA ASN A 16 -2.15 -0.02 10.72
C ASN A 16 -1.07 -1.04 10.35
N VAL A 17 0.06 -0.53 9.87
CA VAL A 17 1.25 -1.29 9.45
C VAL A 17 2.44 -0.73 10.20
N SER A 18 3.36 -1.59 10.65
CA SER A 18 4.58 -1.15 11.34
C SER A 18 5.39 -0.19 10.47
N SER A 19 5.96 0.85 11.09
CA SER A 19 6.86 1.77 10.40
C SER A 19 8.08 1.09 9.79
N THR A 20 8.54 -0.03 10.38
CA THR A 20 9.66 -0.83 9.86
C THR A 20 9.28 -1.45 8.51
N VAL A 21 8.11 -2.08 8.43
CA VAL A 21 7.58 -2.67 7.18
C VAL A 21 7.43 -1.60 6.10
N ILE A 22 6.92 -0.42 6.44
CA ILE A 22 6.82 0.69 5.49
C ILE A 22 8.21 1.15 5.00
N GLN A 23 9.20 1.20 5.89
CA GLN A 23 10.57 1.55 5.51
C GLN A 23 11.25 0.47 4.67
N GLU A 24 10.99 -0.80 4.93
CA GLU A 24 11.50 -1.93 4.14
C GLU A 24 10.90 -1.94 2.74
N ILE A 25 9.59 -1.72 2.61
CA ILE A 25 8.92 -1.51 1.30
C ILE A 25 9.53 -0.31 0.58
N ARG A 26 9.72 0.81 1.28
CA ARG A 26 10.31 2.03 0.69
C ARG A 26 11.76 1.84 0.24
N SER A 27 12.54 1.07 1.00
CA SER A 27 13.95 0.79 0.68
C SER A 27 14.11 -0.34 -0.33
N GLY A 28 13.02 -0.95 -0.79
CA GLY A 28 13.04 -2.09 -1.71
C GLY A 28 13.62 -3.37 -1.09
N LYS A 29 13.75 -3.42 0.25
CA LYS A 29 14.27 -4.59 0.98
C LYS A 29 13.19 -5.64 1.26
N GLN A 30 11.92 -5.29 1.10
CA GLN A 30 10.83 -6.24 1.28
C GLN A 30 10.44 -6.86 -0.07
N ASP A 31 10.99 -8.04 -0.34
CA ASP A 31 10.76 -8.74 -1.62
C ASP A 31 9.33 -9.33 -1.74
N ASN A 32 8.62 -9.51 -0.62
CA ASN A 32 7.27 -10.10 -0.60
C ASN A 32 6.34 -9.44 0.43
N PRO A 33 5.87 -8.20 0.22
CA PRO A 33 4.76 -7.67 0.99
C PRO A 33 3.48 -8.47 0.68
N THR A 34 2.72 -8.84 1.70
CA THR A 34 1.42 -9.50 1.47
C THR A 34 0.47 -8.55 0.77
N LEU A 35 -0.45 -9.10 -0.05
CA LEU A 35 -1.48 -8.31 -0.74
C LEU A 35 -2.28 -7.43 0.22
N LEU A 36 -2.50 -7.90 1.46
CA LEU A 36 -3.16 -7.16 2.53
C LEU A 36 -2.39 -5.89 2.93
N VAL A 37 -1.06 -5.96 3.02
CA VAL A 37 -0.22 -4.79 3.33
C VAL A 37 -0.24 -3.81 2.16
N LEU A 38 -0.15 -4.34 0.93
CA LEU A 38 -0.19 -3.52 -0.28
C LEU A 38 -1.53 -2.78 -0.42
N SER A 39 -2.66 -3.47 -0.20
CA SER A 39 -4.00 -2.87 -0.27
C SER A 39 -4.16 -1.76 0.76
N LYS A 40 -3.83 -2.02 2.03
CA LYS A 40 -3.89 -1.00 3.09
C LYS A 40 -3.09 0.25 2.76
N LEU A 41 -1.89 0.09 2.19
CA LEU A 41 -1.05 1.22 1.79
C LEU A 41 -1.67 1.99 0.62
N ILE A 42 -2.14 1.28 -0.41
CA ILE A 42 -2.76 1.89 -1.59
C ILE A 42 -4.02 2.66 -1.21
N HIS A 43 -4.90 2.10 -0.38
CA HIS A 43 -6.08 2.80 0.16
C HIS A 43 -5.73 4.04 0.96
N THR A 44 -4.71 3.93 1.81
CA THR A 44 -4.28 5.06 2.64
C THR A 44 -3.77 6.23 1.79
N LEU A 45 -3.22 5.93 0.61
CA LEU A 45 -2.76 6.92 -0.37
C LEU A 45 -3.86 7.41 -1.32
N GLY A 46 -5.12 6.96 -1.12
CA GLY A 46 -6.27 7.31 -1.95
C GLY A 46 -6.38 6.53 -3.25
N GLY A 47 -5.61 5.45 -3.41
CA GLY A 47 -5.73 4.51 -4.52
C GLY A 47 -6.67 3.35 -4.21
N GLU A 48 -6.99 2.57 -5.23
CA GLU A 48 -7.76 1.32 -5.13
C GLU A 48 -7.03 0.19 -5.87
N ILE A 49 -7.19 -1.05 -5.41
CA ILE A 49 -6.69 -2.22 -6.12
C ILE A 49 -7.83 -2.83 -6.92
N VAL A 50 -7.70 -2.86 -8.24
CA VAL A 50 -8.71 -3.47 -9.12
C VAL A 50 -8.17 -4.76 -9.73
N ILE A 51 -8.81 -5.88 -9.41
CA ILE A 51 -8.53 -7.19 -10.01
C ILE A 51 -9.40 -7.32 -11.26
N LYS A 52 -8.76 -7.35 -12.43
CA LYS A 52 -9.42 -7.53 -13.73
C LYS A 52 -9.02 -8.86 -14.36
N LYS A 53 -9.99 -9.52 -14.99
CA LYS A 53 -9.77 -10.66 -15.88
C LYS A 53 -10.25 -10.29 -17.27
N GLY A 54 -9.28 -10.02 -18.16
CA GLY A 54 -9.56 -9.46 -19.48
C GLY A 54 -10.23 -8.09 -19.37
N LYS A 55 -11.42 -7.94 -19.95
CA LYS A 55 -12.22 -6.69 -19.89
C LYS A 55 -13.19 -6.63 -18.69
N LYS A 56 -13.26 -7.68 -17.87
CA LYS A 56 -14.17 -7.74 -16.71
C LYS A 56 -13.42 -7.43 -15.41
N THR A 57 -13.97 -6.50 -14.62
CA THR A 57 -13.55 -6.30 -13.23
C THR A 57 -14.16 -7.41 -12.36
N LEU A 58 -13.32 -8.13 -11.62
CA LEU A 58 -13.73 -9.23 -10.75
C LEU A 58 -13.89 -8.80 -9.30
N ALA A 59 -13.01 -7.90 -8.83
CA ALA A 59 -13.06 -7.33 -7.49
C ALA A 59 -12.33 -5.99 -7.47
N SER A 60 -12.80 -5.07 -6.65
CA SER A 60 -12.04 -3.93 -6.17
C SER A 60 -11.84 -4.15 -4.68
N VAL A 61 -10.58 -4.13 -4.24
CA VAL A 61 -10.24 -4.06 -2.82
C VAL A 61 -9.87 -2.63 -2.57
#